data_AF-A0A950QX76-F1
#
_entry.id   AF-A0A950QX76-F1
#
_cell.length_a   1.000
_cell.length_b   1.000
_cell.length_c   1.000
_cell.angle_alpha   90.00
_cell.angle_beta   90.00
_cell.angle_gamma   90.00
#
_symmetry.space_group_name_H-M   'P 1'
#
loop_
_entity.id
_entity.type
_entity.pdbx_description
1 polymer ?
#
loop_
_entity_poly.entity_id
_entity_poly.type
_entity_poly.pdbx_seq_one_letter_code
_entity_poly.pdbx_strand_id
1 'polypeptide(L)'
;MGTLKRVVFTLLTAALMAGYAAAQEWTLVWSDEFNGPAGPFTPHSDNNLYWTFDTGAGSTFGTGEQETMISDGSTSYLDGNGSLVIEAYSVPGTPSRYYSGRIKTKLNGGFGQEFQYGRIEARIQIPYGQGIWPAFWMQGDNGIGWPGNGEIDIMENIGREPSTVHGTIHGIGYASTGLGFPYQSPDGTPFSADYHVYGMVWSPFLIQYYVDDPSNVYATFTPSDIMSPGRNGSTSTTGQWDFYNHSFYIIFDLAVGGPSAWGGAPDDTTIFPQYMNIDWVRVYQWAPWTNPTRLCASPISNSQVHLNWSNNTGDPSVTYNIFRSDTSGAEHSLGNLIAANVSANSFTDVLLTPGATYYYQVSATGEESEELGLSNEAAITLPLTGTNICPIAISAGGLVGSGNFVADTGYSGGATNAVPNAIDVTDISDPAPQSVYRTERWGAFTYTIPNLTPSASYRLRLHFIESAFPGVGQRHFNVAVNGTPILTNFDIYSTAGATFKAVVEDFIVSADDSGQLAIAFSPGSGAPHTNATLRGLEVIPLCSPQRIRRETR
;
A
#
# COMPACT_ATOMS: atom_id res chain seq x y z
N MET A 1 24.59 -14.26 79.33
CA MET A 1 25.17 -13.89 78.02
C MET A 1 24.25 -14.37 76.92
N GLY A 2 23.70 -13.45 76.11
CA GLY A 2 23.20 -13.72 74.76
C GLY A 2 21.77 -14.26 74.58
N THR A 3 20.77 -13.39 74.68
CA THR A 3 19.39 -13.64 74.21
C THR A 3 19.35 -13.56 72.67
N LEU A 4 19.15 -14.69 71.98
CA LEU A 4 19.05 -14.75 70.52
C LEU A 4 17.60 -14.45 70.09
N LYS A 5 17.33 -13.23 69.62
CA LYS A 5 16.07 -12.88 68.95
C LYS A 5 16.06 -13.50 67.55
N ARG A 6 15.14 -14.43 67.30
CA ARG A 6 14.81 -14.92 65.96
C ARG A 6 14.08 -13.82 65.19
N VAL A 7 14.69 -13.32 64.12
CA VAL A 7 14.03 -12.49 63.10
C VAL A 7 13.41 -13.44 62.08
N VAL A 8 12.08 -13.40 61.95
CA VAL A 8 11.35 -14.07 60.87
C VAL A 8 11.34 -13.12 59.69
N PHE A 9 12.01 -13.49 58.60
CA PHE A 9 11.87 -12.84 57.30
C PHE A 9 10.72 -13.50 56.55
N THR A 10 9.62 -12.77 56.36
CA THR A 10 8.55 -13.16 55.44
C THR A 10 9.04 -12.91 54.01
N LEU A 11 9.34 -13.98 53.27
CA LEU A 11 9.58 -13.90 51.82
C LEU A 11 8.25 -13.63 51.12
N LEU A 12 8.04 -12.39 50.68
CA LEU A 12 7.00 -12.04 49.72
C LEU A 12 7.53 -12.41 48.33
N THR A 13 7.15 -13.56 47.80
CA THR A 13 7.36 -13.86 46.38
C THR A 13 6.35 -13.05 45.57
N ALA A 14 6.77 -11.89 45.07
CA ALA A 14 6.07 -11.21 43.98
C ALA A 14 6.27 -12.06 42.72
N ALA A 15 5.23 -12.80 42.32
CA ALA A 15 5.18 -13.37 40.98
C ALA A 15 5.02 -12.22 40.00
N LEU A 16 6.13 -11.79 39.37
CA LEU A 16 6.07 -11.03 38.13
C LEU A 16 5.46 -11.96 37.07
N MET A 17 4.16 -11.80 36.79
CA MET A 17 3.62 -12.22 35.50
C MET A 17 4.15 -11.23 34.47
N ALA A 18 5.35 -11.49 33.96
CA ALA A 18 5.77 -10.94 32.68
C ALA A 18 4.86 -11.59 31.63
N GLY A 19 3.89 -10.84 31.13
CA GLY A 19 3.19 -11.21 29.91
C GLY A 19 4.24 -11.27 28.80
N TYR A 20 4.60 -12.49 28.39
CA TYR A 20 5.32 -12.69 27.15
C TYR A 20 4.36 -12.28 26.04
N ALA A 21 4.58 -11.11 25.42
CA ALA A 21 4.18 -10.93 24.04
C ALA A 21 4.95 -12.01 23.26
N ALA A 22 4.23 -13.03 22.78
CA ALA A 22 4.83 -13.94 21.82
C ALA A 22 5.16 -13.08 20.60
N ALA A 23 6.46 -12.93 20.28
CA ALA A 23 6.85 -12.38 19.01
C ALA A 23 6.13 -13.20 17.94
N GLN A 24 5.44 -12.55 17.02
CA GLN A 24 4.79 -13.29 15.97
C GLN A 24 5.86 -13.96 15.10
N GLU A 25 5.59 -15.16 14.60
CA GLU A 25 6.55 -15.92 13.80
C GLU A 25 5.99 -16.24 12.41
N TRP A 26 6.83 -16.03 11.40
CA TRP A 26 6.63 -16.53 10.04
C TRP A 26 6.75 -18.05 10.02
N THR A 27 5.73 -18.73 9.50
CA THR A 27 5.74 -20.17 9.28
C THR A 27 6.03 -20.45 7.82
N LEU A 28 7.05 -21.27 7.53
CA LEU A 28 7.31 -21.77 6.19
C LEU A 28 6.16 -22.69 5.75
N VAL A 29 5.49 -22.37 4.64
CA VAL A 29 4.36 -23.18 4.13
C VAL A 29 4.67 -23.87 2.81
N TRP A 30 5.61 -23.32 2.06
CA TRP A 30 6.05 -23.88 0.78
C TRP A 30 7.49 -23.49 0.51
N SER A 31 8.26 -24.39 -0.08
CA SER A 31 9.65 -24.13 -0.47
C SER A 31 10.11 -25.10 -1.54
N ASP A 32 11.01 -24.64 -2.39
CA ASP A 32 11.91 -25.50 -3.16
C ASP A 32 13.36 -25.15 -2.82
N GLU A 33 14.12 -26.15 -2.41
CA GLU A 33 15.52 -26.01 -1.97
C GLU A 33 16.51 -26.54 -3.02
N PHE A 34 16.02 -27.00 -4.17
CA PHE A 34 16.82 -27.43 -5.33
C PHE A 34 17.97 -28.42 -5.05
N ASN A 35 17.86 -29.22 -3.96
CA ASN A 35 18.89 -30.14 -3.45
C ASN A 35 19.05 -31.46 -4.25
N GLY A 36 18.69 -31.46 -5.53
CA GLY A 36 18.79 -32.65 -6.40
C GLY A 36 20.21 -32.88 -6.94
N PRO A 37 20.49 -34.07 -7.50
CA PRO A 37 21.75 -34.33 -8.18
C PRO A 37 21.90 -33.46 -9.44
N ALA A 38 23.15 -33.22 -9.85
CA ALA A 38 23.44 -32.44 -11.04
C ALA A 38 22.78 -33.04 -12.29
N GLY A 39 22.13 -32.20 -13.09
CA GLY A 39 21.49 -32.61 -14.35
C GLY A 39 20.28 -31.77 -14.74
N PRO A 40 19.68 -32.05 -15.92
CA PRO A 40 18.51 -31.35 -16.43
C PRO A 40 17.42 -31.15 -15.37
N PHE A 41 16.94 -29.92 -15.22
CA PHE A 41 15.82 -29.64 -14.33
C PHE A 41 14.57 -30.26 -14.94
N THR A 42 13.97 -31.19 -14.21
CA THR A 42 12.73 -31.83 -14.61
C THR A 42 11.60 -31.21 -13.80
N PRO A 43 10.69 -30.44 -14.43
CA PRO A 43 9.63 -29.78 -13.70
C PRO A 43 8.79 -30.80 -12.94
N HIS A 44 8.68 -30.61 -11.63
CA HIS A 44 7.95 -31.48 -10.74
C HIS A 44 6.45 -31.15 -10.81
N SER A 45 5.62 -32.11 -11.20
CA SER A 45 4.16 -32.02 -11.01
C SER A 45 3.68 -32.80 -9.77
N ASP A 46 4.63 -33.40 -9.04
CA ASP A 46 4.45 -34.14 -7.80
C ASP A 46 4.94 -33.34 -6.58
N ASN A 47 4.57 -33.80 -5.38
CA ASN A 47 4.99 -33.25 -4.09
C ASN A 47 4.77 -31.73 -3.89
N ASN A 48 3.72 -31.17 -4.50
CA ASN A 48 3.30 -29.79 -4.28
C ASN A 48 4.28 -28.69 -4.78
N LEU A 49 5.25 -29.01 -5.64
CA LEU A 49 6.21 -28.03 -6.20
C LEU A 49 5.69 -27.34 -7.48
N TYR A 50 5.06 -28.11 -8.38
CA TYR A 50 4.35 -27.63 -9.58
C TYR A 50 5.11 -26.69 -10.53
N TRP A 51 6.34 -27.02 -10.90
CA TRP A 51 7.06 -26.27 -11.93
C TRP A 51 6.59 -26.62 -13.34
N THR A 52 6.61 -25.64 -14.25
CA THR A 52 6.50 -25.86 -15.71
C THR A 52 7.38 -24.87 -16.47
N PHE A 53 7.75 -25.22 -17.70
CA PHE A 53 8.48 -24.32 -18.58
C PHE A 53 7.53 -23.42 -19.37
N ASP A 54 7.94 -22.17 -19.58
CA ASP A 54 7.35 -21.28 -20.57
C ASP A 54 8.31 -21.14 -21.75
N THR A 55 8.03 -21.85 -22.85
CA THR A 55 8.94 -21.94 -24.00
C THR A 55 8.43 -21.13 -25.18
N GLY A 56 9.33 -20.48 -25.91
CA GLY A 56 8.96 -19.67 -27.05
C GLY A 56 10.02 -18.64 -27.40
N ALA A 57 9.78 -17.89 -28.47
CA ALA A 57 10.63 -16.75 -28.80
C ALA A 57 10.37 -15.60 -27.81
N GLY A 58 11.45 -14.97 -27.31
CA GLY A 58 11.42 -13.83 -26.37
C GLY A 58 10.50 -12.70 -26.82
N SER A 59 10.48 -12.45 -28.13
CA SER A 59 9.62 -11.45 -28.77
C SER A 59 8.11 -11.66 -28.56
N THR A 60 7.69 -12.82 -28.06
CA THR A 60 6.29 -13.14 -27.74
C THR A 60 5.91 -12.86 -26.28
N PHE A 61 6.87 -12.54 -25.39
CA PHE A 61 6.61 -12.23 -23.98
C PHE A 61 6.31 -10.75 -23.70
N GLY A 62 6.23 -9.91 -24.74
CA GLY A 62 5.64 -8.56 -24.67
C GLY A 62 6.63 -7.39 -24.68
N THR A 63 7.91 -7.65 -24.45
CA THR A 63 8.97 -6.63 -24.22
C THR A 63 10.01 -6.57 -25.34
N GLY A 64 9.93 -7.48 -26.33
CA GLY A 64 10.86 -7.51 -27.46
C GLY A 64 12.22 -8.14 -27.14
N GLU A 65 12.24 -9.04 -26.15
CA GLU A 65 13.36 -9.93 -25.81
C GLU A 65 13.86 -10.75 -27.03
N GLN A 66 15.14 -11.13 -27.02
CA GLN A 66 15.86 -11.72 -28.17
C GLN A 66 16.21 -13.19 -27.99
N GLU A 67 16.11 -13.74 -26.78
CA GLU A 67 16.32 -15.17 -26.54
C GLU A 67 15.18 -16.03 -27.10
N THR A 68 15.42 -17.33 -27.11
CA THR A 68 14.36 -18.32 -27.19
C THR A 68 14.40 -19.14 -25.91
N MET A 69 13.29 -19.15 -25.17
CA MET A 69 13.14 -19.96 -23.96
C MET A 69 12.95 -21.43 -24.36
N ILE A 70 13.82 -22.30 -23.86
CA ILE A 70 13.83 -23.74 -24.16
C ILE A 70 13.77 -24.60 -22.89
N SER A 71 13.45 -25.88 -23.07
CA SER A 71 13.22 -26.85 -21.99
C SER A 71 13.94 -28.20 -22.22
N ASP A 72 14.99 -28.21 -23.02
CA ASP A 72 15.75 -29.43 -23.37
C ASP A 72 16.76 -29.87 -22.30
N GLY A 73 16.78 -29.17 -21.16
CA GLY A 73 17.70 -29.39 -20.06
C GLY A 73 19.04 -28.65 -20.18
N SER A 74 19.29 -27.90 -21.25
CA SER A 74 20.54 -27.15 -21.44
C SER A 74 20.53 -25.77 -20.78
N THR A 75 19.37 -25.15 -20.60
CA THR A 75 19.22 -23.79 -20.04
C THR A 75 18.64 -23.79 -18.63
N SER A 76 18.18 -24.93 -18.13
CA SER A 76 17.65 -25.07 -16.76
C SER A 76 18.06 -26.43 -16.21
N TYR A 77 18.91 -26.42 -15.19
CA TYR A 77 19.49 -27.61 -14.59
C TYR A 77 19.84 -27.43 -13.13
N LEU A 78 19.90 -28.53 -12.38
CA LEU A 78 20.47 -28.53 -11.05
C LEU A 78 21.99 -28.69 -11.16
N ASP A 79 22.74 -27.95 -10.35
CA ASP A 79 24.21 -28.01 -10.34
C ASP A 79 24.75 -29.17 -9.48
N GLY A 80 23.89 -29.79 -8.67
CA GLY A 80 24.23 -30.86 -7.73
C GLY A 80 24.77 -30.39 -6.38
N ASN A 81 24.85 -29.09 -6.14
CA ASN A 81 25.31 -28.48 -4.89
C ASN A 81 24.25 -27.58 -4.24
N GLY A 82 22.98 -27.77 -4.60
CA GLY A 82 21.85 -27.07 -4.00
C GLY A 82 21.44 -25.81 -4.76
N SER A 83 21.60 -25.77 -6.09
CA SER A 83 21.04 -24.66 -6.87
C SER A 83 20.41 -25.12 -8.17
N LEU A 84 19.27 -24.51 -8.48
CA LEU A 84 18.76 -24.42 -9.83
C LEU A 84 19.56 -23.34 -10.58
N VAL A 85 20.07 -23.69 -11.75
CA VAL A 85 20.78 -22.78 -12.65
C VAL A 85 19.90 -22.52 -13.86
N ILE A 86 19.61 -21.25 -14.12
CA ILE A 86 19.09 -20.79 -15.42
C ILE A 86 20.26 -20.19 -16.19
N GLU A 87 20.60 -20.81 -17.32
CA GLU A 87 21.71 -20.42 -18.18
C GLU A 87 21.21 -19.72 -19.45
N ALA A 88 21.76 -18.55 -19.73
CA ALA A 88 21.61 -17.87 -21.01
C ALA A 88 22.91 -17.97 -21.82
N TYR A 89 22.83 -18.40 -23.07
CA TYR A 89 24.00 -18.53 -23.94
C TYR A 89 23.72 -18.10 -25.38
N SER A 90 24.76 -17.58 -26.05
CA SER A 90 24.75 -17.31 -27.48
C SER A 90 25.03 -18.58 -28.29
N VAL A 91 24.30 -18.81 -29.37
CA VAL A 91 24.50 -19.96 -30.25
C VAL A 91 25.78 -19.77 -31.06
N PRO A 92 26.79 -20.67 -30.93
CA PRO A 92 28.04 -20.55 -31.67
C PRO A 92 27.83 -20.45 -33.18
N GLY A 93 28.49 -19.48 -33.82
CA GLY A 93 28.41 -19.28 -35.26
C GLY A 93 27.09 -18.68 -35.78
N THR A 94 26.15 -18.32 -34.91
CA THR A 94 24.89 -17.65 -35.29
C THR A 94 24.78 -16.30 -34.56
N PRO A 95 25.14 -15.17 -35.21
CA PRO A 95 25.03 -13.85 -34.60
C PRO A 95 23.62 -13.57 -34.08
N SER A 96 23.53 -12.95 -32.90
CA SER A 96 22.27 -12.48 -32.30
C SER A 96 21.22 -13.57 -32.05
N ARG A 97 21.65 -14.83 -31.86
CA ARG A 97 20.76 -15.94 -31.47
C ARG A 97 21.13 -16.43 -30.08
N TYR A 98 20.18 -16.35 -29.16
CA TYR A 98 20.37 -16.70 -27.76
C TYR A 98 19.35 -17.74 -27.30
N TYR A 99 19.75 -18.60 -26.38
CA TYR A 99 18.88 -19.52 -25.68
C TYR A 99 18.92 -19.23 -24.19
N SER A 100 17.77 -19.38 -23.53
CA SER A 100 17.64 -19.22 -22.08
C SER A 100 16.50 -20.08 -21.52
N GLY A 101 16.17 -19.91 -20.24
CA GLY A 101 15.11 -20.62 -19.54
C GLY A 101 14.14 -19.68 -18.83
N ARG A 102 12.88 -20.09 -18.80
CA ARG A 102 11.80 -19.48 -18.03
C ARG A 102 10.94 -20.59 -17.43
N ILE A 103 10.79 -20.56 -16.11
CA ILE A 103 9.96 -21.52 -15.36
C ILE A 103 8.94 -20.78 -14.50
N LYS A 104 7.80 -21.43 -14.26
CA LYS A 104 6.73 -20.88 -13.43
C LYS A 104 6.04 -21.96 -12.63
N THR A 105 5.40 -21.58 -11.53
CA THR A 105 4.66 -22.50 -10.65
C THR A 105 3.21 -22.74 -11.09
N LYS A 106 2.72 -22.04 -12.12
CA LYS A 106 1.41 -22.30 -12.77
C LYS A 106 1.53 -23.30 -13.89
N LEU A 107 0.71 -24.35 -13.90
CA LEU A 107 0.71 -25.34 -14.99
C LEU A 107 0.10 -24.79 -16.27
N ASN A 108 0.68 -25.14 -17.42
CA ASN A 108 0.12 -24.78 -18.72
C ASN A 108 -1.22 -25.51 -18.94
N GLY A 109 -2.32 -24.76 -18.93
CA GLY A 109 -3.68 -25.30 -19.13
C GLY A 109 -4.32 -25.93 -17.89
N GLY A 110 -3.80 -25.68 -16.68
CA GLY A 110 -4.36 -26.17 -15.42
C GLY A 110 -3.86 -25.41 -14.19
N PHE A 111 -4.29 -25.85 -13.01
CA PHE A 111 -3.86 -25.27 -11.72
C PHE A 111 -2.46 -25.74 -11.36
N GLY A 112 -1.61 -24.82 -10.90
CA GLY A 112 -0.29 -25.15 -10.32
C GLY A 112 -0.22 -24.74 -8.85
N GLN A 113 0.98 -24.43 -8.38
CA GLN A 113 1.17 -23.79 -7.08
C GLN A 113 1.01 -22.28 -7.25
N GLU A 114 -0.01 -21.75 -6.58
CA GLU A 114 -0.29 -20.32 -6.50
C GLU A 114 -0.33 -19.92 -5.02
N PHE A 115 -0.08 -18.65 -4.77
CA PHE A 115 0.03 -18.08 -3.44
C PHE A 115 -0.87 -16.85 -3.37
N GLN A 116 -1.48 -16.65 -2.23
CA GLN A 116 -2.22 -15.44 -1.94
C GLN A 116 -1.67 -14.89 -0.63
N TYR A 117 -1.01 -13.74 -0.74
CA TYR A 117 -0.30 -13.07 0.34
C TYR A 117 0.91 -13.84 0.90
N GLY A 118 1.53 -13.27 1.93
CA GLY A 118 2.61 -13.88 2.69
C GLY A 118 3.94 -13.18 2.44
N ARG A 119 5.02 -13.79 2.92
CA ARG A 119 6.39 -13.37 2.63
C ARG A 119 7.01 -14.38 1.69
N ILE A 120 7.38 -13.88 0.52
CA ILE A 120 7.85 -14.67 -0.61
C ILE A 120 9.26 -14.19 -0.90
N GLU A 121 10.23 -15.09 -0.75
CA GLU A 121 11.64 -14.76 -0.91
C GLU A 121 12.39 -15.89 -1.61
N ALA A 122 13.46 -15.51 -2.32
CA ALA A 122 14.37 -16.45 -2.95
C ALA A 122 15.81 -15.98 -2.77
N ARG A 123 16.72 -16.94 -2.54
CA ARG A 123 18.15 -16.67 -2.48
C ARG A 123 18.78 -16.91 -3.84
N ILE A 124 19.23 -15.84 -4.48
CA ILE A 124 19.63 -15.82 -5.88
C ILE A 124 20.97 -15.11 -6.03
N GLN A 125 21.88 -15.69 -6.79
CA GLN A 125 23.01 -14.99 -7.38
C GLN A 125 22.64 -14.64 -8.82
N ILE A 126 22.57 -13.34 -9.12
CA ILE A 126 22.18 -12.86 -10.44
C ILE A 126 23.37 -12.76 -11.41
N PRO A 127 23.14 -12.85 -12.74
CA PRO A 127 24.16 -12.56 -13.75
C PRO A 127 24.39 -11.05 -13.92
N TYR A 128 25.23 -10.68 -14.90
CA TYR A 128 25.51 -9.29 -15.25
C TYR A 128 25.84 -9.14 -16.74
N GLY A 129 25.92 -7.90 -17.21
CA GLY A 129 26.31 -7.54 -18.56
C GLY A 129 25.23 -6.83 -19.36
N GLN A 130 25.63 -6.10 -20.39
CA GLN A 130 24.71 -5.42 -21.29
C GLN A 130 23.75 -6.43 -21.93
N GLY A 131 22.45 -6.13 -21.89
CA GLY A 131 21.41 -6.97 -22.48
C GLY A 131 21.05 -8.23 -21.71
N ILE A 132 21.53 -8.40 -20.48
CA ILE A 132 21.15 -9.49 -19.57
C ILE A 132 20.10 -8.98 -18.59
N TRP A 133 19.02 -9.72 -18.40
CA TRP A 133 17.88 -9.32 -17.56
C TRP A 133 17.34 -10.52 -16.78
N PRO A 134 17.85 -10.79 -15.56
CA PRO A 134 17.27 -11.78 -14.66
C PRO A 134 16.03 -11.23 -13.94
N ALA A 135 15.03 -12.08 -13.74
CA ALA A 135 13.80 -11.72 -13.02
C ALA A 135 13.32 -12.83 -12.07
N PHE A 136 12.87 -12.41 -10.89
CA PHE A 136 12.07 -13.16 -9.93
C PHE A 136 10.79 -12.38 -9.66
N TRP A 137 9.66 -12.91 -10.10
CA TRP A 137 8.42 -12.17 -10.14
C TRP A 137 7.20 -13.09 -10.05
N MET A 138 6.03 -12.48 -9.99
CA MET A 138 4.76 -13.16 -9.85
C MET A 138 3.70 -12.53 -10.75
N GLN A 139 2.75 -13.34 -11.18
CA GLN A 139 1.62 -12.88 -11.99
C GLN A 139 0.31 -13.49 -11.48
N GLY A 140 -0.77 -12.71 -11.46
CA GLY A 140 -2.04 -13.16 -10.92
C GLY A 140 -2.76 -14.15 -11.83
N ASP A 141 -3.55 -15.04 -11.20
CA ASP A 141 -4.40 -16.01 -11.89
C ASP A 141 -5.88 -15.84 -11.52
N ASN A 142 -6.45 -14.71 -11.93
CA ASN A 142 -7.85 -14.36 -11.66
C ASN A 142 -8.76 -14.48 -12.90
N GLY A 143 -8.26 -15.08 -13.98
CA GLY A 143 -8.97 -15.19 -15.27
C GLY A 143 -9.07 -13.90 -16.08
N ILE A 144 -8.47 -12.80 -15.62
CA ILE A 144 -8.35 -11.53 -16.35
C ILE A 144 -7.00 -11.53 -17.09
N GLY A 145 -6.94 -10.88 -18.26
CA GLY A 145 -5.67 -10.70 -18.97
C GLY A 145 -4.84 -9.56 -18.39
N TRP A 146 -3.53 -9.59 -18.60
CA TRP A 146 -2.62 -8.51 -18.22
C TRP A 146 -3.04 -7.16 -18.83
N PRO A 147 -2.99 -6.05 -18.06
CA PRO A 147 -2.45 -5.93 -16.70
C PRO A 147 -3.48 -6.17 -15.58
N GLY A 148 -4.74 -6.51 -15.91
CA GLY A 148 -5.82 -6.63 -14.93
C GLY A 148 -5.76 -7.88 -14.03
N ASN A 149 -4.85 -8.81 -14.31
CA ASN A 149 -4.50 -9.86 -13.36
C ASN A 149 -3.40 -9.47 -12.38
N GLY A 150 -2.80 -8.29 -12.51
CA GLY A 150 -1.70 -7.86 -11.67
C GLY A 150 -0.39 -8.61 -11.95
N GLU A 151 0.71 -7.91 -11.74
CA GLU A 151 2.07 -8.44 -11.78
C GLU A 151 2.90 -7.79 -10.67
N ILE A 152 3.73 -8.60 -10.03
CA ILE A 152 4.56 -8.23 -8.89
C ILE A 152 5.97 -8.73 -9.15
N ASP A 153 6.88 -7.80 -9.42
CA ASP A 153 8.29 -8.08 -9.63
C ASP A 153 9.01 -7.96 -8.29
N ILE A 154 9.44 -9.10 -7.73
CA ILE A 154 10.14 -9.17 -6.45
C ILE A 154 11.59 -8.73 -6.64
N MET A 155 12.20 -9.13 -7.75
CA MET A 155 13.50 -8.65 -8.18
C MET A 155 13.58 -8.67 -9.70
N GLU A 156 13.90 -7.51 -10.27
CA GLU A 156 14.51 -7.40 -11.59
C GLU A 156 15.88 -6.75 -11.48
N ASN A 157 16.82 -7.16 -12.32
CA ASN A 157 18.07 -6.45 -12.55
C ASN A 157 18.23 -6.08 -14.02
N ILE A 158 18.73 -4.87 -14.27
CA ILE A 158 19.27 -4.48 -15.56
C ILE A 158 20.76 -4.87 -15.54
N GLY A 159 21.18 -5.85 -16.32
CA GLY A 159 22.52 -6.46 -16.20
C GLY A 159 23.71 -5.49 -16.34
N ARG A 160 23.54 -4.36 -17.04
CA ARG A 160 24.56 -3.29 -17.11
C ARG A 160 24.70 -2.46 -15.82
N GLU A 161 23.77 -2.61 -14.89
CA GLU A 161 23.67 -1.93 -13.60
C GLU A 161 23.65 -2.98 -12.46
N PRO A 162 24.69 -3.82 -12.33
CA PRO A 162 24.62 -5.03 -11.51
C PRO A 162 24.58 -4.77 -9.99
N SER A 163 24.74 -3.51 -9.56
CA SER A 163 24.63 -3.10 -8.15
C SER A 163 23.24 -2.57 -7.80
N THR A 164 22.26 -2.67 -8.70
CA THR A 164 20.90 -2.14 -8.52
C THR A 164 19.84 -3.19 -8.88
N VAL A 165 18.83 -3.37 -8.04
CA VAL A 165 17.66 -4.19 -8.36
C VAL A 165 16.38 -3.37 -8.23
N HIS A 166 15.28 -3.86 -8.78
CA HIS A 166 13.99 -3.18 -8.80
C HIS A 166 12.91 -4.08 -8.22
N GLY A 167 12.08 -3.52 -7.33
CA GLY A 167 10.82 -4.11 -6.91
C GLY A 167 9.67 -3.29 -7.45
N THR A 168 8.77 -3.91 -8.19
CA THR A 168 7.78 -3.23 -9.04
C THR A 168 6.43 -3.93 -8.99
N ILE A 169 5.33 -3.16 -9.02
CA ILE A 169 3.99 -3.69 -9.23
C ILE A 169 3.37 -3.13 -10.51
N HIS A 170 2.67 -3.97 -11.27
CA HIS A 170 1.98 -3.63 -12.52
C HIS A 170 0.50 -3.97 -12.42
N GLY A 171 -0.35 -3.07 -12.90
CA GLY A 171 -1.80 -3.21 -12.86
C GLY A 171 -2.51 -2.18 -13.72
N ILE A 172 -3.84 -2.19 -13.70
CA ILE A 172 -4.66 -1.29 -14.50
C ILE A 172 -4.33 0.16 -14.11
N GLY A 173 -3.86 0.95 -15.08
CA GLY A 173 -3.47 2.35 -14.89
C GLY A 173 -1.99 2.61 -14.58
N TYR A 174 -1.19 1.57 -14.37
CA TYR A 174 0.26 1.70 -14.12
C TYR A 174 1.06 0.55 -14.76
N ALA A 175 0.52 -0.06 -15.81
CA ALA A 175 1.10 -1.23 -16.46
C ALA A 175 2.40 -0.98 -17.25
N SER A 176 2.57 0.21 -17.85
CA SER A 176 3.68 0.45 -18.79
C SER A 176 5.04 0.54 -18.12
N THR A 177 5.12 1.31 -17.04
CA THR A 177 6.36 1.59 -16.29
C THR A 177 6.36 0.88 -14.94
N GLY A 178 5.22 0.32 -14.53
CA GLY A 178 5.02 -0.16 -13.18
C GLY A 178 4.96 0.97 -12.15
N LEU A 179 4.66 0.58 -10.92
CA LEU A 179 4.96 1.33 -9.71
C LEU A 179 6.15 0.63 -9.05
N GLY A 180 7.38 1.08 -9.33
CA GLY A 180 8.60 0.46 -8.82
C GLY A 180 9.59 1.40 -8.14
N PHE A 181 10.39 0.85 -7.22
CA PHE A 181 11.51 1.56 -6.60
C PHE A 181 12.83 0.81 -6.88
N PRO A 182 13.91 1.51 -7.27
CA PRO A 182 15.23 0.91 -7.33
C PRO A 182 15.82 0.76 -5.92
N TYR A 183 16.53 -0.34 -5.70
CA TYR A 183 17.38 -0.57 -4.54
C TYR A 183 18.83 -0.67 -5.00
N GLN A 184 19.63 0.31 -4.60
CA GLN A 184 21.08 0.32 -4.82
C GLN A 184 21.77 -0.41 -3.66
N SER A 185 22.69 -1.32 -3.96
CA SER A 185 23.55 -1.94 -2.94
C SER A 185 24.23 -0.87 -2.08
N PRO A 186 24.12 -0.93 -0.73
CA PRO A 186 24.59 0.13 0.16
C PRO A 186 26.09 0.45 0.05
N ASP A 187 26.92 -0.53 -0.29
CA ASP A 187 28.37 -0.39 -0.45
C ASP A 187 28.80 -0.31 -1.92
N GLY A 188 27.85 -0.37 -2.85
CA GLY A 188 28.07 -0.38 -4.29
C GLY A 188 28.54 -1.73 -4.87
N THR A 189 28.67 -2.77 -4.05
CA THR A 189 29.03 -4.12 -4.50
C THR A 189 27.95 -4.65 -5.46
N PRO A 190 28.35 -5.21 -6.62
CA PRO A 190 27.40 -5.86 -7.52
C PRO A 190 26.69 -7.03 -6.86
N PHE A 191 25.37 -7.12 -7.03
CA PHE A 191 24.55 -8.25 -6.58
C PHE A 191 24.88 -9.56 -7.31
N SER A 192 25.67 -9.51 -8.39
CA SER A 192 26.20 -10.69 -9.07
C SER A 192 27.42 -11.31 -8.35
N ALA A 193 28.02 -10.61 -7.40
CA ALA A 193 29.24 -11.05 -6.72
C ALA A 193 29.00 -12.19 -5.71
N ASP A 194 27.80 -12.26 -5.13
CA ASP A 194 27.40 -13.30 -4.17
C ASP A 194 25.89 -13.55 -4.30
N TYR A 195 25.39 -14.53 -3.56
CA TYR A 195 23.95 -14.75 -3.39
C TYR A 195 23.36 -13.73 -2.43
N HIS A 196 22.20 -13.20 -2.82
CA HIS A 196 21.38 -12.32 -1.99
C HIS A 196 19.98 -12.88 -1.83
N VAL A 197 19.30 -12.52 -0.74
CA VAL A 197 17.88 -12.86 -0.57
C VAL A 197 17.04 -11.71 -1.09
N TYR A 198 16.26 -11.97 -2.13
CA TYR A 198 15.28 -10.99 -2.64
C TYR A 198 13.92 -11.39 -2.14
N GLY A 199 13.23 -10.46 -1.49
CA GLY A 199 12.00 -10.79 -0.81
C GLY A 199 10.95 -9.71 -0.88
N MET A 200 9.71 -10.19 -0.83
CA MET A 200 8.53 -9.38 -0.71
C MET A 200 7.72 -9.86 0.47
N VAL A 201 7.01 -8.92 1.05
CA VAL A 201 5.87 -9.12 1.91
C VAL A 201 4.61 -8.61 1.21
N TRP A 202 3.54 -9.40 1.23
CA TRP A 202 2.29 -9.08 0.57
C TRP A 202 1.09 -9.36 1.47
N SER A 203 0.15 -8.42 1.51
CA SER A 203 -1.17 -8.50 2.13
C SER A 203 -2.22 -7.85 1.21
N PRO A 204 -3.53 -7.94 1.53
CA PRO A 204 -4.59 -7.37 0.69
C PRO A 204 -4.42 -5.90 0.30
N PHE A 205 -3.74 -5.09 1.10
CA PHE A 205 -3.62 -3.64 0.87
C PHE A 205 -2.21 -3.11 1.11
N LEU A 206 -1.21 -3.99 1.09
CA LEU A 206 0.19 -3.65 1.34
C LEU A 206 1.10 -4.61 0.59
N ILE A 207 2.09 -4.08 -0.10
CA ILE A 207 3.23 -4.80 -0.67
C ILE A 207 4.50 -4.08 -0.21
N GLN A 208 5.45 -4.81 0.36
CA GLN A 208 6.75 -4.30 0.77
C GLN A 208 7.88 -5.15 0.20
N TYR A 209 8.97 -4.51 -0.20
CA TYR A 209 10.14 -5.18 -0.76
C TYR A 209 11.39 -4.95 0.09
N TYR A 210 12.24 -5.96 0.16
CA TYR A 210 13.52 -5.94 0.87
C TYR A 210 14.58 -6.76 0.13
N VAL A 211 15.84 -6.50 0.48
CA VAL A 211 17.00 -7.31 0.06
C VAL A 211 17.77 -7.71 1.31
N ASP A 212 18.14 -9.00 1.40
CA ASP A 212 18.88 -9.70 2.45
C ASP A 212 18.21 -9.77 3.83
N ASP A 213 17.61 -8.69 4.32
CA ASP A 213 17.01 -8.60 5.65
C ASP A 213 15.59 -8.02 5.57
N PRO A 214 14.54 -8.79 5.93
CA PRO A 214 13.15 -8.33 5.89
C PRO A 214 12.87 -7.12 6.78
N SER A 215 13.69 -6.84 7.80
CA SER A 215 13.56 -5.64 8.61
C SER A 215 14.00 -4.35 7.91
N ASN A 216 14.68 -4.45 6.77
CA ASN A 216 15.18 -3.32 5.97
C ASN A 216 14.38 -3.16 4.67
N VAL A 217 13.09 -2.84 4.81
CA VAL A 217 12.20 -2.55 3.68
C VAL A 217 12.68 -1.30 2.92
N TYR A 218 12.91 -1.42 1.60
CA TYR A 218 13.29 -0.30 0.75
C TYR A 218 12.11 0.31 -0.03
N ALA A 219 11.01 -0.42 -0.16
CA ALA A 219 9.82 0.02 -0.87
C ALA A 219 8.54 -0.47 -0.21
N THR A 220 7.51 0.37 -0.23
CA THR A 220 6.18 0.05 0.31
C THR A 220 5.10 0.65 -0.58
N PHE A 221 4.14 -0.18 -0.97
CA PHE A 221 3.00 0.15 -1.82
C PHE A 221 1.69 -0.22 -1.13
N THR A 222 0.71 0.67 -1.25
CA THR A 222 -0.65 0.55 -0.73
C THR A 222 -1.65 1.02 -1.79
N PRO A 223 -2.97 0.77 -1.64
CA PRO A 223 -3.98 1.33 -2.52
C PRO A 223 -3.91 2.86 -2.69
N SER A 224 -3.42 3.57 -1.67
CA SER A 224 -3.26 5.03 -1.73
C SER A 224 -2.15 5.48 -2.69
N ASP A 225 -1.17 4.62 -2.97
CA ASP A 225 -0.06 4.91 -3.87
C ASP A 225 -0.48 4.84 -5.34
N ILE A 226 -1.40 3.94 -5.67
CA ILE A 226 -2.01 3.82 -7.00
C ILE A 226 -2.81 5.06 -7.34
N MET A 227 -3.47 5.62 -6.33
CA MET A 227 -4.26 6.83 -6.49
C MET A 227 -3.42 8.08 -6.67
N SER A 228 -2.08 7.99 -6.66
CA SER A 228 -1.10 9.09 -6.74
C SER A 228 -0.28 9.07 -8.06
N PRO A 229 -0.76 9.70 -9.16
CA PRO A 229 0.01 9.83 -10.39
C PRO A 229 1.40 10.41 -10.14
N GLY A 230 2.44 9.80 -10.71
CA GLY A 230 3.83 10.23 -10.65
C GLY A 230 4.69 9.56 -9.57
N ARG A 231 4.13 8.71 -8.69
CA ARG A 231 4.96 7.97 -7.72
C ARG A 231 5.49 6.83 -8.55
N ASN A 232 6.81 6.71 -8.62
CA ASN A 232 7.43 5.53 -9.22
C ASN A 232 7.02 5.22 -10.66
N GLY A 233 6.65 6.24 -11.44
CA GLY A 233 6.30 6.07 -12.84
C GLY A 233 4.82 5.84 -13.17
N SER A 234 3.89 5.80 -12.19
CA SER A 234 2.45 5.71 -12.53
C SER A 234 1.97 6.94 -13.31
N THR A 235 1.31 6.72 -14.44
CA THR A 235 0.85 7.79 -15.35
C THR A 235 -0.66 7.96 -15.39
N SER A 236 -1.46 7.11 -14.74
CA SER A 236 -2.91 7.13 -14.90
C SER A 236 -3.72 7.45 -13.65
N THR A 237 -4.79 8.21 -13.88
CA THR A 237 -5.85 8.57 -12.93
C THR A 237 -6.94 7.50 -12.81
N THR A 238 -6.73 6.32 -13.42
CA THR A 238 -7.66 5.18 -13.43
C THR A 238 -7.06 3.96 -12.74
N GLY A 239 -6.04 4.17 -11.91
CA GLY A 239 -5.33 3.13 -11.20
C GLY A 239 -6.27 2.23 -10.37
N GLN A 240 -6.11 0.91 -10.48
CA GLN A 240 -6.81 -0.07 -9.63
C GLN A 240 -5.81 -0.90 -8.83
N TRP A 241 -6.09 -1.15 -7.56
CA TRP A 241 -5.30 -2.08 -6.75
C TRP A 241 -5.70 -3.50 -7.11
N ASP A 242 -4.87 -4.19 -7.88
CA ASP A 242 -5.14 -5.51 -8.48
C ASP A 242 -4.42 -6.64 -7.71
N PHE A 243 -4.06 -6.41 -6.44
CA PHE A 243 -3.27 -7.34 -5.61
C PHE A 243 -4.05 -7.84 -4.39
N TYR A 244 -5.37 -7.96 -4.54
CA TYR A 244 -6.26 -8.39 -3.47
C TYR A 244 -7.26 -9.44 -3.98
N ASN A 245 -7.65 -10.36 -3.09
CA ASN A 245 -8.69 -11.36 -3.30
C ASN A 245 -8.48 -12.28 -4.53
N HIS A 246 -7.24 -12.57 -4.88
CA HIS A 246 -6.89 -13.64 -5.82
C HIS A 246 -5.41 -14.05 -5.70
N SER A 247 -5.12 -15.24 -6.20
CA SER A 247 -3.79 -15.85 -6.14
C SER A 247 -2.86 -15.38 -7.25
N PHE A 248 -1.56 -15.53 -7.01
CA PHE A 248 -0.45 -15.27 -7.93
C PHE A 248 0.49 -16.48 -7.99
N TYR A 249 1.10 -16.75 -9.13
CA TYR A 249 2.13 -17.78 -9.29
C TYR A 249 3.52 -17.17 -9.46
N ILE A 250 4.55 -17.89 -9.03
CA ILE A 250 5.96 -17.48 -9.11
C ILE A 250 6.51 -17.77 -10.51
N ILE A 251 7.40 -16.90 -10.98
CA ILE A 251 8.14 -17.01 -12.24
C ILE A 251 9.62 -16.69 -11.98
N PHE A 252 10.50 -17.50 -12.57
CA PHE A 252 11.92 -17.23 -12.72
C PHE A 252 12.29 -17.25 -14.19
N ASP A 253 13.05 -16.26 -14.64
CA ASP A 253 13.62 -16.27 -15.98
C ASP A 253 14.92 -15.46 -16.06
N LEU A 254 15.64 -15.71 -17.15
CA LEU A 254 16.82 -14.95 -17.54
C LEU A 254 16.66 -14.47 -18.98
N ALA A 255 16.03 -13.32 -19.16
CA ALA A 255 15.87 -12.70 -20.46
C ALA A 255 17.20 -12.15 -21.03
N VAL A 256 17.28 -12.10 -22.37
CA VAL A 256 18.37 -11.51 -23.13
C VAL A 256 17.80 -10.50 -24.12
N GLY A 257 18.01 -9.21 -23.89
CA GLY A 257 17.47 -8.16 -24.73
C GLY A 257 16.43 -7.29 -24.03
N GLY A 258 15.39 -6.91 -24.78
CA GLY A 258 14.31 -6.05 -24.32
C GLY A 258 14.48 -4.57 -24.68
N PRO A 259 13.62 -3.68 -24.15
CA PRO A 259 13.64 -2.25 -24.47
C PRO A 259 14.96 -1.59 -24.04
N SER A 260 15.45 -0.61 -24.79
CA SER A 260 16.74 0.06 -24.51
C SER A 260 16.81 0.79 -23.16
N ALA A 261 15.64 1.24 -22.67
CA ALA A 261 15.49 1.87 -21.37
C ALA A 261 15.57 0.86 -20.20
N TRP A 262 15.52 -0.44 -20.49
CA TRP A 262 15.64 -1.53 -19.53
C TRP A 262 16.87 -2.39 -19.91
N GLY A 263 16.70 -3.70 -20.14
CA GLY A 263 17.79 -4.61 -20.53
C GLY A 263 18.60 -4.16 -21.76
N GLY A 264 17.91 -3.70 -22.82
CA GLY A 264 18.52 -3.34 -24.10
C GLY A 264 19.18 -4.52 -24.82
N ALA A 265 19.68 -4.33 -26.04
CA ALA A 265 20.33 -5.41 -26.79
C ALA A 265 21.72 -5.75 -26.21
N PRO A 266 22.15 -7.03 -26.25
CA PRO A 266 23.56 -7.37 -26.09
C PRO A 266 24.44 -6.64 -27.12
N ASP A 267 25.63 -6.23 -26.69
CA ASP A 267 26.69 -5.67 -27.53
C ASP A 267 28.03 -6.41 -27.35
N ASP A 268 29.10 -5.90 -27.96
CA ASP A 268 30.45 -6.48 -27.93
C ASP A 268 31.07 -6.57 -26.51
N THR A 269 30.47 -5.94 -25.51
CA THR A 269 30.88 -6.04 -24.09
C THR A 269 30.19 -7.19 -23.35
N THR A 270 29.16 -7.78 -23.97
CA THR A 270 28.36 -8.85 -23.36
C THR A 270 29.12 -10.16 -23.38
N ILE A 271 29.25 -10.79 -22.21
CA ILE A 271 29.93 -12.07 -22.05
C ILE A 271 28.85 -13.15 -21.93
N PHE A 272 28.92 -14.17 -22.78
CA PHE A 272 28.13 -15.39 -22.67
C PHE A 272 29.04 -16.61 -22.40
N PRO A 273 28.55 -17.64 -21.70
CA PRO A 273 27.23 -17.75 -21.07
C PRO A 273 27.08 -16.89 -19.80
N GLN A 274 25.84 -16.69 -19.36
CA GLN A 274 25.46 -16.06 -18.10
C GLN A 274 24.55 -16.99 -17.29
N TYR A 275 24.62 -16.87 -15.97
CA TYR A 275 23.97 -17.79 -15.04
C TYR A 275 23.19 -17.02 -13.98
N MET A 276 21.91 -17.38 -13.81
CA MET A 276 21.12 -17.04 -12.64
C MET A 276 21.05 -18.29 -11.76
N ASN A 277 21.71 -18.24 -10.60
CA ASN A 277 21.76 -19.37 -9.67
C ASN A 277 20.76 -19.13 -8.54
N ILE A 278 19.82 -20.06 -8.36
CA ILE A 278 18.74 -19.99 -7.38
C ILE A 278 18.99 -21.11 -6.37
N ASP A 279 19.37 -20.74 -5.15
CA ASP A 279 19.66 -21.67 -4.05
C ASP A 279 18.34 -22.23 -3.49
N TRP A 280 17.39 -21.36 -3.19
CA TRP A 280 16.06 -21.75 -2.74
C TRP A 280 15.03 -20.67 -3.03
N VAL A 281 13.77 -21.07 -3.04
CA VAL A 281 12.60 -20.19 -2.96
C VAL A 281 11.72 -20.65 -1.81
N ARG A 282 11.22 -19.71 -1.01
CA ARG A 282 10.44 -19.98 0.18
C ARG A 282 9.26 -19.03 0.29
N VAL A 283 8.13 -19.58 0.66
CA VAL A 283 6.89 -18.87 0.94
C VAL A 283 6.54 -19.11 2.39
N TYR A 284 6.42 -18.01 3.11
CA TYR A 284 6.05 -17.96 4.51
C TYR A 284 4.68 -17.33 4.63
N GLN A 285 3.90 -17.88 5.55
CA GLN A 285 2.65 -17.29 6.00
C GLN A 285 2.82 -16.95 7.46
N TRP A 286 2.24 -15.85 7.89
CA TRP A 286 2.19 -15.58 9.32
C TRP A 286 1.37 -16.64 10.02
N ALA A 287 1.78 -17.01 11.24
CA ALA A 287 0.78 -17.49 12.19
C ALA A 287 -0.33 -16.41 12.28
N PRO A 288 -1.61 -16.75 12.10
CA PRO A 288 -2.67 -15.75 12.03
C PRO A 288 -2.60 -14.86 13.28
N TRP A 289 -2.51 -13.53 13.07
CA TRP A 289 -2.65 -12.57 14.17
C TRP A 289 -3.93 -12.93 14.94
N THR A 290 -3.87 -12.89 16.26
CA THR A 290 -5.11 -13.00 17.04
C THR A 290 -6.05 -11.90 16.58
N ASN A 291 -7.20 -12.27 16.05
CA ASN A 291 -8.18 -11.34 15.50
C ASN A 291 -8.44 -10.20 16.51
N PRO A 292 -8.62 -8.94 16.05
CA PRO A 292 -9.23 -7.94 16.90
C PRO A 292 -10.56 -8.50 17.44
N THR A 293 -10.84 -8.31 18.72
CA THR A 293 -12.12 -8.76 19.28
C THR A 293 -12.84 -7.62 19.95
N ARG A 294 -14.10 -7.88 20.32
CA ARG A 294 -14.94 -6.90 21.01
C ARG A 294 -15.06 -5.62 20.19
N LEU A 295 -15.11 -5.76 18.85
CA LEU A 295 -15.50 -4.65 18.01
C LEU A 295 -16.91 -4.26 18.46
N CYS A 296 -17.03 -3.01 18.93
CA CYS A 296 -18.29 -2.41 19.27
C CYS A 296 -18.48 -1.16 18.44
N ALA A 297 -19.67 -1.02 17.88
CA ALA A 297 -20.13 0.18 17.22
C ALA A 297 -21.10 0.90 18.16
N SER A 298 -20.85 2.18 18.43
CA SER A 298 -21.70 3.01 19.29
C SER A 298 -22.03 4.32 18.57
N PRO A 299 -23.30 4.72 18.49
CA PRO A 299 -23.67 5.97 17.87
C PRO A 299 -23.22 7.11 18.79
N ILE A 300 -22.40 8.03 18.27
CA ILE A 300 -22.07 9.27 18.98
C ILE A 300 -23.06 10.38 18.58
N SER A 301 -23.61 10.29 17.36
CA SER A 301 -24.69 11.14 16.86
C SER A 301 -25.65 10.33 15.98
N ASN A 302 -26.55 11.00 15.27
CA ASN A 302 -27.38 10.40 14.21
C ASN A 302 -26.62 10.19 12.89
N SER A 303 -25.37 10.64 12.77
CA SER A 303 -24.54 10.45 11.57
C SER A 303 -23.07 10.14 11.88
N GLN A 304 -22.74 9.76 13.11
CA GLN A 304 -21.40 9.37 13.52
C GLN A 304 -21.45 8.11 14.37
N VAL A 305 -20.58 7.16 14.04
CA VAL A 305 -20.38 5.92 14.79
C VAL A 305 -18.96 5.90 15.30
N HIS A 306 -18.82 5.69 16.61
CA HIS A 306 -17.54 5.29 17.19
C HIS A 306 -17.38 3.79 17.09
N LEU A 307 -16.26 3.38 16.54
CA LEU A 307 -15.78 2.01 16.59
C LEU A 307 -14.67 1.94 17.63
N ASN A 308 -14.72 0.93 18.49
CA ASN A 308 -13.61 0.52 19.33
C ASN A 308 -13.47 -0.99 19.28
N TRP A 309 -12.24 -1.47 19.39
CA TRP A 309 -11.94 -2.90 19.48
C TRP A 309 -10.76 -3.12 20.42
N SER A 310 -10.58 -4.34 20.89
CA SER A 310 -9.41 -4.72 21.67
C SER A 310 -8.24 -5.04 20.74
N ASN A 311 -7.08 -4.41 20.97
CA ASN A 311 -5.83 -4.95 20.43
C ASN A 311 -5.54 -6.26 21.16
N ASN A 312 -5.53 -7.37 20.42
CA ASN A 312 -5.19 -8.66 20.98
C ASN A 312 -3.79 -9.14 20.56
N THR A 313 -3.12 -8.42 19.66
CA THR A 313 -1.82 -8.82 19.12
C THR A 313 -0.70 -8.61 20.14
N GLY A 314 -0.87 -7.67 21.07
CA GLY A 314 0.18 -7.25 21.99
C GLY A 314 1.29 -6.44 21.31
N ASP A 315 1.18 -6.21 19.99
CA ASP A 315 2.15 -5.49 19.18
C ASP A 315 1.61 -4.09 18.85
N PRO A 316 2.35 -3.02 19.24
CA PRO A 316 1.96 -1.64 18.97
C PRO A 316 2.17 -1.18 17.52
N SER A 317 2.86 -1.96 16.69
CA SER A 317 3.06 -1.66 15.26
C SER A 317 1.86 -2.04 14.40
N VAL A 318 0.93 -2.85 14.95
CA VAL A 318 -0.27 -3.29 14.23
C VAL A 318 -1.16 -2.09 13.92
N THR A 319 -1.50 -1.97 12.65
CA THR A 319 -2.51 -1.05 12.15
C THR A 319 -3.79 -1.80 11.82
N TYR A 320 -4.83 -1.07 11.43
CA TYR A 320 -6.14 -1.66 11.18
C TYR A 320 -6.75 -1.15 9.88
N ASN A 321 -7.42 -2.06 9.16
CA ASN A 321 -8.37 -1.70 8.11
C ASN A 321 -9.80 -1.82 8.64
N ILE A 322 -10.61 -0.83 8.30
CA ILE A 322 -11.98 -0.68 8.75
C ILE A 322 -12.90 -0.81 7.55
N PHE A 323 -13.80 -1.79 7.63
CA PHE A 323 -14.78 -2.05 6.61
C PHE A 323 -16.18 -1.67 7.10
N ARG A 324 -17.01 -1.16 6.19
CA ARG A 324 -18.41 -0.80 6.44
C ARG A 324 -19.30 -1.27 5.31
N SER A 325 -20.37 -1.99 5.68
CA SER A 325 -21.41 -2.42 4.75
C SER A 325 -22.80 -2.03 5.24
N ASP A 326 -23.74 -1.90 4.30
CA ASP A 326 -25.17 -1.77 4.58
C ASP A 326 -25.86 -3.15 4.69
N THR A 327 -25.12 -4.23 4.43
CA THR A 327 -25.57 -5.62 4.46
C THR A 327 -24.68 -6.45 5.39
N SER A 328 -25.29 -7.20 6.30
CA SER A 328 -24.59 -8.13 7.20
C SER A 328 -23.87 -9.22 6.41
N GLY A 329 -22.64 -9.54 6.80
CA GLY A 329 -21.82 -10.59 6.19
C GLY A 329 -21.38 -10.26 4.77
N ALA A 330 -21.25 -8.98 4.42
CA ALA A 330 -20.73 -8.59 3.12
C ALA A 330 -19.26 -8.95 2.96
N GLU A 331 -18.88 -9.38 1.75
CA GLU A 331 -17.50 -9.64 1.40
C GLU A 331 -16.64 -8.38 1.51
N HIS A 332 -15.40 -8.54 1.97
CA HIS A 332 -14.47 -7.43 2.15
C HIS A 332 -13.81 -7.06 0.82
N SER A 333 -13.81 -5.77 0.48
CA SER A 333 -13.23 -5.26 -0.76
C SER A 333 -12.85 -3.80 -0.61
N LEU A 334 -12.19 -3.23 -1.62
CA LEU A 334 -11.95 -1.79 -1.67
C LEU A 334 -13.25 -0.97 -1.67
N GLY A 335 -14.36 -1.53 -2.16
CA GLY A 335 -15.65 -0.84 -2.23
C GLY A 335 -16.30 -0.59 -0.87
N ASN A 336 -15.92 -1.36 0.16
CA ASN A 336 -16.42 -1.20 1.52
C ASN A 336 -15.30 -0.91 2.55
N LEU A 337 -14.06 -0.72 2.10
CA LEU A 337 -12.94 -0.25 2.91
C LEU A 337 -13.03 1.27 3.11
N ILE A 338 -13.36 1.70 4.33
CA ILE A 338 -13.58 3.13 4.62
C ILE A 338 -12.34 3.82 5.19
N ALA A 339 -11.41 3.06 5.78
CA ALA A 339 -10.12 3.54 6.24
C ALA A 339 -9.10 2.39 6.35
N ALA A 340 -7.84 2.70 6.08
CA ALA A 340 -6.71 1.77 6.15
C ALA A 340 -5.57 2.34 7.00
N ASN A 341 -4.67 1.45 7.45
CA ASN A 341 -3.49 1.80 8.25
C ASN A 341 -3.82 2.62 9.52
N VAL A 342 -4.99 2.39 10.12
CA VAL A 342 -5.38 3.08 11.35
C VAL A 342 -4.57 2.48 12.50
N SER A 343 -3.69 3.27 13.11
CA SER A 343 -2.83 2.82 14.23
C SER A 343 -3.53 2.81 15.59
N ALA A 344 -4.67 3.50 15.69
CA ALA A 344 -5.48 3.51 16.92
C ALA A 344 -6.43 2.32 16.97
N ASN A 345 -6.76 1.86 18.17
CA ASN A 345 -7.78 0.84 18.42
C ASN A 345 -9.23 1.36 18.35
N SER A 346 -9.41 2.47 17.63
CA SER A 346 -10.66 3.17 17.52
C SER A 346 -10.72 3.89 16.19
N PHE A 347 -11.92 4.03 15.64
CA PHE A 347 -12.17 4.80 14.45
C PHE A 347 -13.51 5.52 14.59
N THR A 348 -13.63 6.74 14.04
CA THR A 348 -14.92 7.42 13.99
C THR A 348 -15.36 7.52 12.55
N ASP A 349 -16.39 6.76 12.21
CA ASP A 349 -17.05 6.87 10.93
C ASP A 349 -18.06 8.02 10.97
N VAL A 350 -18.15 8.77 9.87
CA VAL A 350 -18.83 10.06 9.81
C VAL A 350 -19.67 10.18 8.55
N LEU A 351 -20.56 11.19 8.53
CA LEU A 351 -21.45 11.45 7.38
C LEU A 351 -22.38 10.29 7.04
N LEU A 352 -22.79 9.53 8.06
CA LEU A 352 -23.70 8.41 7.93
C LEU A 352 -25.16 8.86 7.84
N THR A 353 -26.01 8.01 7.27
CA THR A 353 -27.43 8.33 7.10
C THR A 353 -28.21 8.06 8.39
N PRO A 354 -28.94 9.03 8.95
CA PRO A 354 -29.78 8.81 10.14
C PRO A 354 -30.81 7.70 9.94
N GLY A 355 -30.98 6.84 10.95
CA GLY A 355 -31.87 5.68 10.90
C GLY A 355 -31.37 4.49 10.07
N ALA A 356 -30.27 4.64 9.32
CA ALA A 356 -29.67 3.52 8.60
C ALA A 356 -28.96 2.57 9.57
N THR A 357 -28.84 1.31 9.14
CA THR A 357 -28.07 0.28 9.85
C THR A 357 -26.80 0.00 9.07
N TYR A 358 -25.68 0.02 9.77
CA TYR A 358 -24.36 -0.27 9.22
C TYR A 358 -23.73 -1.45 9.97
N TYR A 359 -22.97 -2.23 9.22
CA TYR A 359 -22.21 -3.39 9.68
C TYR A 359 -20.73 -3.10 9.51
N TYR A 360 -19.96 -3.35 10.56
CA TYR A 360 -18.54 -3.06 10.60
C TYR A 360 -17.76 -4.31 10.93
N GLN A 361 -16.62 -4.46 10.27
CA GLN A 361 -15.56 -5.39 10.65
C GLN A 361 -14.23 -4.67 10.60
N VAL A 362 -13.36 -5.07 11.52
CA VAL A 362 -12.01 -4.53 11.62
C VAL A 362 -11.05 -5.68 11.50
N SER A 363 -9.94 -5.37 10.88
CA SER A 363 -8.91 -6.34 10.60
C SER A 363 -7.56 -5.78 11.03
N ALA A 364 -6.74 -6.61 11.67
CA ALA A 364 -5.39 -6.25 12.08
C ALA A 364 -4.43 -6.40 10.89
N THR A 365 -3.93 -5.28 10.37
CA THR A 365 -2.80 -5.25 9.46
C THR A 365 -1.52 -5.10 10.26
N GLY A 366 -0.85 -6.22 10.53
CA GLY A 366 0.61 -6.17 10.66
C GLY A 366 1.22 -5.87 9.29
N GLU A 367 2.47 -5.43 9.25
CA GLU A 367 3.20 -5.08 8.02
C GLU A 367 3.16 -6.19 6.94
N GLU A 368 2.68 -7.39 7.27
CA GLU A 368 3.05 -8.53 6.48
C GLU A 368 2.03 -9.70 6.36
N SER A 369 0.77 -9.58 6.78
CA SER A 369 -0.14 -10.76 6.93
C SER A 369 -1.22 -11.00 5.86
N GLU A 370 -1.59 -12.28 5.68
CA GLU A 370 -2.36 -12.87 4.57
C GLU A 370 -3.90 -12.73 4.54
N GLU A 371 -4.48 -11.62 4.96
CA GLU A 371 -5.89 -11.61 5.42
C GLU A 371 -6.01 -12.07 6.87
N LEU A 372 -5.73 -11.11 7.76
CA LEU A 372 -6.78 -10.53 8.59
C LEU A 372 -7.70 -11.54 9.26
N GLY A 373 -7.27 -12.02 10.43
CA GLY A 373 -8.21 -12.44 11.43
C GLY A 373 -9.25 -11.32 11.67
N LEU A 374 -10.42 -11.43 11.05
CA LEU A 374 -11.47 -10.42 11.15
C LEU A 374 -12.03 -10.39 12.57
N SER A 375 -12.38 -9.19 13.02
CA SER A 375 -13.17 -9.06 14.23
C SER A 375 -14.55 -9.68 14.09
N ASN A 376 -15.23 -9.80 15.22
CA ASN A 376 -16.69 -9.94 15.18
C ASN A 376 -17.30 -8.81 14.34
N GLU A 377 -18.38 -9.11 13.64
CA GLU A 377 -19.18 -8.06 13.00
C GLU A 377 -19.90 -7.27 14.10
N ALA A 378 -19.82 -5.94 14.01
CA ALA A 378 -20.58 -5.02 14.84
C ALA A 378 -21.64 -4.36 13.98
N ALA A 379 -22.91 -4.49 14.37
CA ALA A 379 -24.01 -3.81 13.72
C ALA A 379 -24.45 -2.62 14.58
N ILE A 380 -24.82 -1.52 13.93
CA ILE A 380 -25.45 -0.39 14.62
C ILE A 380 -26.49 0.28 13.74
N THR A 381 -27.65 0.58 14.33
CA THR A 381 -28.66 1.46 13.74
C THR A 381 -28.50 2.84 14.34
N LEU A 382 -28.29 3.85 13.49
CA LEU A 382 -28.16 5.22 13.94
C LEU A 382 -29.50 5.76 14.45
N PRO A 383 -29.49 6.60 15.50
CA PRO A 383 -30.66 7.39 15.86
C PRO A 383 -31.20 8.17 14.66
N LEU A 384 -32.52 8.37 14.60
CA LEU A 384 -33.12 9.25 13.59
C LEU A 384 -32.78 10.72 13.83
N THR A 385 -32.54 11.09 15.09
CA THR A 385 -32.27 12.46 15.51
C THR A 385 -31.00 12.53 16.36
N GLY A 386 -30.30 13.64 16.25
CA GLY A 386 -29.00 13.85 16.87
C GLY A 386 -28.25 14.91 16.07
N THR A 387 -27.15 15.39 16.61
CA THR A 387 -26.23 16.28 15.89
C THR A 387 -24.82 15.82 16.13
N ASN A 388 -23.94 16.06 15.17
CA ASN A 388 -22.53 15.72 15.26
C ASN A 388 -21.86 16.48 16.41
N ILE A 389 -21.10 15.74 17.20
CA ILE A 389 -20.43 16.26 18.41
C ILE A 389 -18.93 15.90 18.44
N CYS A 390 -18.46 15.11 17.48
CA CYS A 390 -17.05 14.83 17.24
C CYS A 390 -16.58 15.45 15.92
N PRO A 391 -15.27 15.68 15.74
CA PRO A 391 -14.70 16.13 14.49
C PRO A 391 -15.11 15.25 13.30
N ILE A 392 -15.32 15.88 12.15
CA ILE A 392 -15.50 15.22 10.85
C ILE A 392 -14.25 15.54 10.04
N ALA A 393 -13.49 14.54 9.60
CA ALA A 393 -12.28 14.72 8.79
C ALA A 393 -12.39 13.89 7.50
N ILE A 394 -12.16 14.51 6.34
CA ILE A 394 -12.38 13.90 5.01
C ILE A 394 -11.14 14.07 4.13
N SER A 395 -10.67 12.98 3.54
CA SER A 395 -9.57 12.97 2.58
C SER A 395 -10.09 13.32 1.18
N ALA A 396 -9.94 14.57 0.76
CA ALA A 396 -10.44 15.03 -0.53
C ALA A 396 -9.69 14.33 -1.69
N GLY A 397 -10.44 13.71 -2.59
CA GLY A 397 -9.94 12.89 -3.70
C GLY A 397 -9.41 11.50 -3.31
N GLY A 398 -9.39 11.13 -2.02
CA GLY A 398 -8.89 9.85 -1.56
C GLY A 398 -9.94 8.73 -1.65
N LEU A 399 -9.58 7.60 -2.26
CA LEU A 399 -10.46 6.41 -2.31
C LEU A 399 -10.65 5.73 -0.94
N VAL A 400 -9.63 5.79 -0.09
CA VAL A 400 -9.63 5.19 1.24
C VAL A 400 -9.18 6.24 2.25
N GLY A 401 -9.80 6.24 3.43
CA GLY A 401 -9.39 7.07 4.55
C GLY A 401 -8.03 6.68 5.14
N SER A 402 -7.42 7.58 5.90
CA SER A 402 -6.14 7.34 6.58
C SER A 402 -6.09 8.09 7.91
N GLY A 403 -5.57 7.44 8.95
CA GLY A 403 -5.65 7.97 10.32
C GLY A 403 -7.12 8.21 10.72
N ASN A 404 -7.46 9.45 11.06
CA ASN A 404 -8.82 9.84 11.43
C ASN A 404 -9.65 10.40 10.25
N PHE A 405 -9.09 10.45 9.04
CA PHE A 405 -9.80 10.94 7.86
C PHE A 405 -10.55 9.79 7.21
N VAL A 406 -11.85 9.97 6.92
CA VAL A 406 -12.59 9.04 6.04
C VAL A 406 -12.24 9.29 4.57
N ALA A 407 -12.58 8.32 3.71
CA ALA A 407 -12.53 8.47 2.26
C ALA A 407 -13.34 9.68 1.77
N ASP A 408 -13.11 10.13 0.53
CA ASP A 408 -13.78 11.29 -0.04
C ASP A 408 -15.30 11.11 -0.12
N THR A 409 -16.04 11.87 0.67
CA THR A 409 -17.50 11.76 0.79
C THR A 409 -18.15 13.12 1.06
N GLY A 410 -19.46 13.21 0.80
CA GLY A 410 -20.24 14.43 0.98
C GLY A 410 -19.99 15.52 -0.07
N TYR A 411 -19.31 15.19 -1.18
CA TYR A 411 -18.99 16.13 -2.24
C TYR A 411 -20.00 16.12 -3.39
N SER A 412 -20.01 17.20 -4.18
CA SER A 412 -20.62 17.25 -5.50
C SER A 412 -19.76 18.07 -6.46
N GLY A 413 -19.57 17.56 -7.68
CA GLY A 413 -18.71 18.17 -8.69
C GLY A 413 -17.22 17.92 -8.47
N GLY A 414 -16.40 18.61 -9.28
CA GLY A 414 -14.96 18.45 -9.32
C GLY A 414 -14.48 17.11 -9.90
N ALA A 415 -13.19 17.06 -10.17
CA ALA A 415 -12.46 15.85 -10.52
C ALA A 415 -11.47 15.51 -9.41
N THR A 416 -10.95 14.28 -9.40
CA THR A 416 -9.89 13.87 -8.50
C THR A 416 -8.55 13.87 -9.23
N ASN A 417 -7.48 14.10 -8.49
CA ASN A 417 -6.11 13.95 -8.94
C ASN A 417 -5.24 13.67 -7.72
N ALA A 418 -3.98 13.33 -7.93
CA ALA A 418 -3.05 13.18 -6.83
C ALA A 418 -1.60 13.34 -7.31
N VAL A 419 -0.69 13.39 -6.34
CA VAL A 419 0.71 13.64 -6.57
C VAL A 419 1.58 12.74 -5.69
N PRO A 420 2.79 12.43 -6.12
CA PRO A 420 3.63 11.43 -5.45
C PRO A 420 4.60 12.01 -4.44
N ASN A 421 4.81 13.32 -4.54
CA ASN A 421 5.85 14.02 -3.84
C ASN A 421 5.60 13.93 -2.33
N ALA A 422 6.68 13.86 -1.57
CA ALA A 422 6.62 14.16 -0.16
C ALA A 422 6.16 15.61 0.02
N ILE A 423 5.24 15.82 0.94
CA ILE A 423 4.69 17.13 1.24
C ILE A 423 5.38 17.68 2.48
N ASP A 424 5.96 18.87 2.36
CA ASP A 424 6.52 19.59 3.50
C ASP A 424 5.38 20.05 4.41
N VAL A 425 5.30 19.46 5.59
CA VAL A 425 4.32 19.76 6.65
C VAL A 425 4.98 20.37 7.89
N THR A 426 6.26 20.75 7.81
CA THR A 426 7.05 21.16 8.98
C THR A 426 6.50 22.39 9.71
N ASP A 427 5.81 23.28 8.99
CA ASP A 427 5.18 24.49 9.55
C ASP A 427 3.74 24.29 10.03
N ILE A 428 3.19 23.07 9.91
CA ILE A 428 1.80 22.77 10.26
C ILE A 428 1.72 22.12 11.63
N SER A 429 1.01 22.77 12.56
CA SER A 429 0.62 22.12 13.82
C SER A 429 -0.51 21.13 13.56
N ASP A 430 -0.32 19.87 14.01
CA ASP A 430 -1.28 18.78 13.82
C ASP A 430 -1.64 18.55 12.33
N PRO A 431 -0.66 18.11 11.51
CA PRO A 431 -0.86 17.90 10.08
C PRO A 431 -1.69 16.64 9.82
N ALA A 432 -2.46 16.67 8.73
CA ALA A 432 -3.08 15.45 8.20
C ALA A 432 -1.99 14.45 7.74
N PRO A 433 -2.31 13.14 7.62
CA PRO A 433 -1.40 12.16 7.05
C PRO A 433 -0.91 12.56 5.64
N GLN A 434 0.32 12.15 5.27
CA GLN A 434 0.88 12.43 3.93
C GLN A 434 -0.05 11.98 2.79
N SER A 435 -0.74 10.84 2.97
CA SER A 435 -1.70 10.31 1.99
C SER A 435 -2.86 11.28 1.73
N VAL A 436 -3.31 12.04 2.74
CA VAL A 436 -4.36 13.06 2.60
C VAL A 436 -3.85 14.24 1.78
N TYR A 437 -2.62 14.71 2.04
CA TYR A 437 -2.04 15.82 1.27
C TYR A 437 -1.71 15.46 -0.19
N ARG A 438 -1.55 14.18 -0.49
CA ARG A 438 -1.20 13.70 -1.84
C ARG A 438 -2.39 13.57 -2.77
N THR A 439 -3.61 13.41 -2.27
CA THR A 439 -4.84 13.39 -3.10
C THR A 439 -5.51 14.76 -3.14
N GLU A 440 -6.20 15.11 -4.22
CA GLU A 440 -7.05 16.30 -4.29
C GLU A 440 -8.39 16.03 -4.94
N ARG A 441 -9.37 16.85 -4.52
CA ARG A 441 -10.50 17.22 -5.36
C ARG A 441 -10.25 18.60 -5.94
N TRP A 442 -10.40 18.74 -7.25
CA TRP A 442 -10.10 19.99 -7.97
C TRP A 442 -11.19 20.35 -8.99
N GLY A 443 -11.16 21.61 -9.46
CA GLY A 443 -12.20 22.19 -10.31
C GLY A 443 -13.24 22.95 -9.48
N ALA A 444 -14.46 23.08 -10.00
CA ALA A 444 -15.58 23.63 -9.23
C ALA A 444 -16.32 22.49 -8.52
N PHE A 445 -16.41 22.57 -7.19
CA PHE A 445 -17.04 21.53 -6.37
C PHE A 445 -17.57 22.10 -5.06
N THR A 446 -18.35 21.28 -4.37
CA THR A 446 -18.89 21.58 -3.04
C THR A 446 -18.71 20.40 -2.11
N TYR A 447 -18.62 20.67 -0.81
CA TYR A 447 -18.87 19.69 0.25
C TYR A 447 -20.08 20.15 1.06
N THR A 448 -21.00 19.23 1.32
CA THR A 448 -22.13 19.46 2.22
C THR A 448 -21.93 18.62 3.47
N ILE A 449 -21.81 19.29 4.62
CA ILE A 449 -21.63 18.67 5.92
C ILE A 449 -22.96 18.77 6.69
N PRO A 450 -23.79 17.72 6.68
CA PRO A 450 -25.08 17.71 7.35
C PRO A 450 -25.01 17.40 8.84
N ASN A 451 -26.19 17.45 9.48
CA ASN A 451 -26.43 16.99 10.86
C ASN A 451 -25.55 17.68 11.91
N LEU A 452 -25.14 18.91 11.67
CA LEU A 452 -24.51 19.77 12.67
C LEU A 452 -25.62 20.37 13.56
N THR A 453 -25.26 20.83 14.76
CA THR A 453 -26.16 21.66 15.56
C THR A 453 -26.51 22.94 14.80
N PRO A 454 -27.81 23.19 14.51
CA PRO A 454 -28.24 24.37 13.77
C PRO A 454 -27.72 25.68 14.38
N SER A 455 -27.25 26.58 13.53
CA SER A 455 -26.70 27.89 13.93
C SER A 455 -25.50 27.85 14.89
N ALA A 456 -24.97 26.68 15.23
CA ALA A 456 -23.78 26.57 16.08
C ALA A 456 -22.51 26.85 15.28
N SER A 457 -21.47 27.31 15.98
CA SER A 457 -20.16 27.59 15.38
C SER A 457 -19.20 26.41 15.50
N TYR A 458 -18.40 26.22 14.46
CA TYR A 458 -17.41 25.16 14.29
C TYR A 458 -16.09 25.77 13.82
N ARG A 459 -14.98 25.12 14.15
CA ARG A 459 -13.70 25.36 13.48
C ARG A 459 -13.66 24.53 12.21
N LEU A 460 -13.53 25.19 11.06
CA LEU A 460 -13.29 24.57 9.76
C LEU A 460 -11.79 24.68 9.45
N ARG A 461 -11.12 23.53 9.29
CA ARG A 461 -9.73 23.46 8.82
C ARG A 461 -9.74 22.99 7.37
N LEU A 462 -9.06 23.73 6.50
CA LEU A 462 -8.91 23.38 5.09
C LEU A 462 -7.43 23.14 4.79
N HIS A 463 -7.13 21.95 4.27
CA HIS A 463 -5.77 21.52 3.98
C HIS A 463 -5.49 21.69 2.48
N PHE A 464 -4.44 22.42 2.14
CA PHE A 464 -4.05 22.74 0.78
C PHE A 464 -2.57 22.42 0.52
N ILE A 465 -2.27 22.15 -0.74
CA ILE A 465 -0.92 22.28 -1.32
C ILE A 465 -1.05 22.90 -2.71
N GLU A 466 -0.04 23.65 -3.14
CA GLU A 466 0.16 23.93 -4.55
C GLU A 466 1.07 22.86 -5.14
N SER A 467 0.59 22.15 -6.16
CA SER A 467 1.34 21.07 -6.80
C SER A 467 1.52 21.26 -8.30
N ALA A 468 0.81 22.22 -8.91
CA ALA A 468 0.76 22.38 -10.36
C ALA A 468 1.35 23.72 -10.83
N PHE A 469 1.26 24.78 -10.01
CA PHE A 469 1.56 26.15 -10.43
C PHE A 469 2.65 26.79 -9.55
N PRO A 470 3.94 26.75 -9.96
CA PRO A 470 5.07 27.15 -9.12
C PRO A 470 5.32 28.67 -9.13
N GLY A 471 4.30 29.47 -8.85
CA GLY A 471 4.47 30.91 -8.79
C GLY A 471 3.28 31.67 -8.20
N VAL A 472 3.60 32.78 -7.54
CA VAL A 472 2.63 33.74 -7.02
C VAL A 472 1.77 34.28 -8.17
N GLY A 473 0.46 34.34 -7.97
CA GLY A 473 -0.54 34.84 -8.88
C GLY A 473 -0.93 33.87 -9.99
N GLN A 474 -0.40 32.64 -10.02
CA GLN A 474 -0.67 31.69 -11.10
C GLN A 474 -2.00 30.98 -10.94
N ARG A 475 -2.43 30.71 -9.70
CA ARG A 475 -3.73 30.11 -9.41
C ARG A 475 -4.47 30.91 -8.35
N HIS A 476 -5.70 31.33 -8.68
CA HIS A 476 -6.63 31.94 -7.75
C HIS A 476 -7.94 31.17 -7.73
N PHE A 477 -8.45 30.87 -6.54
CA PHE A 477 -9.80 30.34 -6.38
C PHE A 477 -10.48 30.91 -5.14
N ASN A 478 -11.79 30.71 -5.04
CA ASN A 478 -12.57 31.18 -3.91
C ASN A 478 -13.05 29.99 -3.08
N VAL A 479 -13.23 30.24 -1.78
CA VAL A 479 -13.94 29.33 -0.89
C VAL A 479 -15.03 30.13 -0.18
N ALA A 480 -16.24 29.61 -0.19
CA ALA A 480 -17.37 30.19 0.53
C ALA A 480 -18.04 29.13 1.39
N VAL A 481 -18.57 29.54 2.54
CA VAL A 481 -19.35 28.68 3.44
C VAL A 481 -20.73 29.28 3.59
N ASN A 482 -21.77 28.50 3.28
CA ASN A 482 -23.17 28.94 3.28
C ASN A 482 -23.36 30.24 2.46
N GLY A 483 -22.68 30.32 1.30
CA GLY A 483 -22.68 31.48 0.41
C GLY A 483 -21.83 32.67 0.87
N THR A 484 -21.25 32.63 2.07
CA THR A 484 -20.38 33.69 2.61
C THR A 484 -18.92 33.40 2.23
N PRO A 485 -18.22 34.29 1.51
CA PRO A 485 -16.80 34.11 1.18
C PRO A 485 -15.93 34.04 2.44
N ILE A 486 -15.11 33.00 2.55
CA ILE A 486 -14.08 32.85 3.60
C ILE A 486 -12.66 32.99 3.02
N LEU A 487 -12.50 32.67 1.74
CA LEU A 487 -11.29 32.89 0.97
C LEU A 487 -11.67 33.49 -0.38
N THR A 488 -11.00 34.57 -0.79
CA THR A 488 -11.25 35.25 -2.06
C THR A 488 -9.95 35.34 -2.85
N ASN A 489 -9.95 34.85 -4.09
CA ASN A 489 -8.78 34.73 -4.97
C ASN A 489 -7.56 34.17 -4.24
N PHE A 490 -7.78 33.11 -3.45
CA PHE A 490 -6.75 32.47 -2.66
C PHE A 490 -5.68 31.86 -3.54
N ASP A 491 -4.44 32.16 -3.17
CA ASP A 491 -3.22 31.71 -3.80
C ASP A 491 -2.43 30.89 -2.77
N ILE A 492 -2.42 29.57 -2.97
CA ILE A 492 -1.72 28.66 -2.07
C ILE A 492 -0.20 28.89 -2.17
N TYR A 493 0.35 29.14 -3.37
CA TYR A 493 1.79 29.34 -3.55
C TYR A 493 2.27 30.61 -2.83
N SER A 494 1.50 31.69 -2.93
CA SER A 494 1.79 32.94 -2.20
C SER A 494 1.85 32.72 -0.69
N THR A 495 0.99 31.86 -0.16
CA THR A 495 0.92 31.56 1.28
C THR A 495 2.00 30.57 1.72
N ALA A 496 2.22 29.51 0.95
CA ALA A 496 3.18 28.45 1.25
C ALA A 496 4.65 28.89 1.02
N GLY A 497 4.87 29.73 0.00
CA GLY A 497 6.20 30.11 -0.50
C GLY A 497 6.87 29.07 -1.40
N ALA A 498 6.24 27.91 -1.64
CA ALA A 498 6.77 26.83 -2.48
C ALA A 498 5.65 25.90 -2.97
N THR A 499 5.93 25.12 -4.02
CA THR A 499 5.14 23.93 -4.34
C THR A 499 5.43 22.80 -3.35
N PHE A 500 4.48 21.87 -3.20
CA PHE A 500 4.57 20.71 -2.31
C PHE A 500 4.79 21.05 -0.83
N LYS A 501 4.41 22.27 -0.42
CA LYS A 501 4.39 22.70 0.96
C LYS A 501 2.95 22.92 1.42
N ALA A 502 2.60 22.33 2.55
CA ALA A 502 1.25 22.36 3.09
C ALA A 502 0.89 23.76 3.60
N VAL A 503 -0.37 24.13 3.37
CA VAL A 503 -1.03 25.28 3.98
C VAL A 503 -2.31 24.78 4.64
N VAL A 504 -2.54 25.22 5.88
CA VAL A 504 -3.79 24.95 6.60
C VAL A 504 -4.44 26.28 6.92
N GLU A 505 -5.67 26.46 6.45
CA GLU A 505 -6.48 27.64 6.74
C GLU A 505 -7.59 27.29 7.74
N ASP A 506 -7.64 28.05 8.83
CA ASP A 506 -8.54 27.84 9.98
C ASP A 506 -9.61 28.95 10.03
N PHE A 507 -10.88 28.57 9.98
CA PHE A 507 -12.00 29.51 10.07
C PHE A 507 -12.97 29.13 11.19
N ILE A 508 -13.59 30.14 11.81
CA ILE A 508 -14.79 29.92 12.62
C ILE A 508 -16.00 30.18 11.73
N VAL A 509 -16.79 29.14 11.48
CA VAL A 509 -17.98 29.18 10.62
C VAL A 509 -19.19 28.69 11.40
N SER A 510 -20.39 29.10 10.99
CA SER A 510 -21.63 28.64 11.61
C SER A 510 -22.42 27.78 10.64
N ALA A 511 -22.95 26.66 11.13
CA ALA A 511 -23.94 25.87 10.41
C ALA A 511 -25.19 26.73 10.14
N ASP A 512 -25.90 26.44 9.06
CA ASP A 512 -27.17 27.11 8.77
C ASP A 512 -28.28 26.70 9.76
N ASP A 513 -29.49 27.22 9.56
CA ASP A 513 -30.67 26.94 10.38
C ASP A 513 -31.16 25.48 10.25
N SER A 514 -30.71 24.77 9.21
CA SER A 514 -30.94 23.33 9.03
C SER A 514 -29.83 22.45 9.62
N GLY A 515 -28.76 23.05 10.15
CA GLY A 515 -27.63 22.30 10.68
C GLY A 515 -26.68 21.79 9.60
N GLN A 516 -26.48 22.56 8.53
CA GLN A 516 -25.56 22.20 7.44
C GLN A 516 -24.44 23.25 7.25
N LEU A 517 -23.29 22.79 6.80
CA LEU A 517 -22.27 23.63 6.17
C LEU A 517 -22.18 23.24 4.69
N ALA A 518 -22.56 24.15 3.81
CA ALA A 518 -22.30 24.07 2.38
C ALA A 518 -21.00 24.82 2.07
N ILE A 519 -19.92 24.09 1.83
CA ILE A 519 -18.59 24.62 1.54
C ILE A 519 -18.39 24.57 0.03
N ALA A 520 -18.34 25.73 -0.61
CA ALA A 520 -18.22 25.86 -2.06
C ALA A 520 -16.82 26.31 -2.45
N PHE A 521 -16.23 25.58 -3.40
CA PHE A 521 -14.95 25.87 -4.03
C PHE A 521 -15.22 26.27 -5.47
N SER A 522 -14.90 27.51 -5.82
CA SER A 522 -15.28 28.09 -7.10
C SER A 522 -14.13 28.82 -7.79
N PRO A 523 -14.21 29.01 -9.12
CA PRO A 523 -13.17 29.70 -9.84
C PRO A 523 -12.91 31.11 -9.33
N GLY A 524 -11.63 31.47 -9.20
CA GLY A 524 -11.17 32.82 -8.90
C GLY A 524 -11.14 33.70 -10.14
N SER A 525 -10.52 34.87 -10.00
CA SER A 525 -10.31 35.84 -11.07
C SER A 525 -8.89 36.41 -11.03
N GLY A 526 -8.45 36.97 -12.16
CA GLY A 526 -7.16 37.67 -12.26
C GLY A 526 -5.91 36.79 -12.37
N ALA A 527 -6.03 35.48 -12.17
CA ALA A 527 -4.96 34.51 -12.42
C ALA A 527 -5.16 33.79 -13.76
N PRO A 528 -4.08 33.29 -14.41
CA PRO A 528 -4.17 32.45 -15.60
C PRO A 528 -4.85 31.10 -15.33
N HIS A 529 -4.81 30.61 -14.09
CA HIS A 529 -5.53 29.41 -13.66
C HIS A 529 -6.51 29.72 -12.54
N THR A 530 -7.71 29.17 -12.63
CA THR A 530 -8.78 29.49 -11.67
C THR A 530 -9.41 28.28 -11.00
N ASN A 531 -9.00 27.05 -11.36
CA ASN A 531 -9.58 25.84 -10.77
C ASN A 531 -9.28 25.76 -9.27
N ALA A 532 -10.30 25.57 -8.44
CA ALA A 532 -10.11 25.35 -7.01
C ALA A 532 -9.50 23.97 -6.74
N THR A 533 -8.90 23.79 -5.57
CA THR A 533 -8.38 22.50 -5.09
C THR A 533 -8.57 22.38 -3.58
N LEU A 534 -8.64 21.15 -3.08
CA LEU A 534 -8.61 20.82 -1.66
C LEU A 534 -7.98 19.44 -1.47
N ARG A 535 -7.19 19.27 -0.40
CA ARG A 535 -6.54 17.99 -0.03
C ARG A 535 -7.25 17.27 1.12
N GLY A 536 -7.67 18.03 2.11
CA GLY A 536 -8.46 17.51 3.22
C GLY A 536 -9.25 18.62 3.88
N LEU A 537 -10.31 18.24 4.59
CA LEU A 537 -11.09 19.16 5.40
C LEU A 537 -11.44 18.56 6.74
N GLU A 538 -11.51 19.41 7.76
CA GLU A 538 -11.98 19.05 9.08
C GLU A 538 -13.05 20.03 9.57
N VAL A 539 -14.17 19.52 10.08
CA VAL A 539 -15.19 20.30 10.80
C VAL A 539 -15.17 19.90 12.27
N ILE A 540 -14.69 20.80 13.12
CA ILE A 540 -14.38 20.54 14.52
C ILE A 540 -15.36 21.32 15.41
N PRO A 541 -16.16 20.64 16.24
CA PRO A 541 -17.02 21.30 17.23
C PRO A 541 -16.20 22.14 18.21
N LEU A 542 -16.63 23.39 18.44
CA LEU A 542 -16.05 24.21 19.49
C LEU A 542 -16.59 23.73 20.84
N CYS A 543 -15.71 23.24 21.71
CA CYS A 543 -16.11 22.90 23.08
C CYS A 543 -16.73 24.14 23.73
N SER A 544 -17.98 24.04 24.19
CA SER A 544 -18.57 25.10 25.02
C SER A 544 -17.71 25.25 26.29
N PRO A 545 -17.39 26.47 26.76
CA PRO A 545 -16.83 26.62 28.09
C PRO A 545 -17.80 25.96 29.07
N GLN A 546 -17.36 24.91 29.77
CA GLN A 546 -18.18 24.25 30.77
C GLN A 546 -18.68 25.32 31.73
N ARG A 547 -20.00 25.46 31.86
CA ARG A 547 -20.57 26.24 32.97
C ARG A 547 -20.11 25.56 34.24
N ILE A 548 -19.09 26.11 34.88
CA ILE A 548 -18.73 25.81 36.25
C ILE A 548 -20.02 26.01 37.05
N ARG A 549 -20.66 24.92 37.48
CA ARG A 549 -21.67 25.01 38.52
C ARG A 549 -20.95 25.57 39.72
N ARG A 550 -21.14 26.86 40.02
CA ARG A 550 -20.93 27.35 41.36
C ARG A 550 -21.96 26.63 42.22
N GLU A 551 -21.53 25.60 42.93
CA GLU A 551 -22.25 25.16 44.11
C GLU A 551 -22.32 26.36 45.05
N THR A 552 -23.53 26.89 45.23
CA THR A 552 -23.79 27.95 46.18
C THR A 552 -23.94 27.33 47.57
N ARG A 553 -22.89 27.59 48.37
CA ARG A 553 -22.74 27.55 49.84
C ARG A 553 -22.92 26.24 50.58
#